data_AF-A0A0A5ICP1-F1
#
_entry.id   AF-A0A0A5ICP1-F1
#
_cell.length_a   1.000
_cell.length_b   1.000
_cell.length_c   1.000
_cell.angle_alpha   90.00
_cell.angle_beta   90.00
_cell.angle_gamma   90.00
#
_symmetry.space_group_name_H-M   'P 1'
#
loop_
_entity.id
_entity.type
_entity.pdbx_description
1 polymer ?
#
loop_
_entity_poly.entity_id
_entity_poly.type
_entity_poly.pdbx_seq_one_letter_code
_entity_poly.pdbx_strand_id
1 'polypeptide(L)'
;MSGNRKAYGQPLRLILLLVCVTLVIGAFYIQYNWMNNSTETKKREQAPLLEHWLEEGELKVLMTQLKDNEVYLVEYTINPSTYQFMADNHRKLEFAVQEIEVHDGEVYIKRNDQWLMLSKDLRTIEETQREMAKKDQRVAGFSVEVIGKKEYHTRFMMNDKLVWEDVFEQRPAQIVPVIQKPGTYMVLYENFKFEILQT
;
A
#
# COMPACT_ATOMS: atom_id res chain seq x y z
N MET A 1 -32.67 72.58 22.01
CA MET A 1 -33.37 71.33 22.37
C MET A 1 -32.93 70.21 21.44
N SER A 2 -32.50 69.08 22.02
CA SER A 2 -32.48 67.69 21.50
C SER A 2 -32.04 67.43 20.05
N GLY A 3 -31.06 66.57 19.74
CA GLY A 3 -30.34 65.60 20.56
C GLY A 3 -29.26 64.90 19.73
N ASN A 4 -28.07 64.77 20.32
CA ASN A 4 -26.96 64.00 19.78
C ASN A 4 -27.29 62.50 19.87
N ARG A 5 -27.64 61.86 18.75
CA ARG A 5 -27.66 60.39 18.65
C ARG A 5 -26.21 59.90 18.60
N LYS A 6 -25.69 59.55 19.78
CA LYS A 6 -24.34 59.00 19.96
C LYS A 6 -24.17 57.72 19.13
N ALA A 7 -23.06 57.63 18.41
CA ALA A 7 -22.63 56.54 17.54
C ALA A 7 -22.24 55.26 18.31
N TYR A 8 -23.11 54.74 19.18
CA TYR A 8 -22.85 53.52 19.97
C TYR A 8 -23.04 52.20 19.20
N GLY A 9 -23.36 52.24 17.90
CA GLY A 9 -23.64 51.02 17.11
C GLY A 9 -22.47 50.48 16.29
N GLN A 10 -21.41 51.28 16.06
CA GLN A 10 -20.29 50.87 15.20
C GLN A 10 -19.35 49.81 15.81
N PRO A 11 -18.90 49.93 17.08
CA PRO A 11 -18.01 48.92 17.65
C PRO A 11 -18.73 47.59 17.91
N LEU A 12 -20.01 47.63 18.30
CA LEU A 12 -20.82 46.41 18.48
C LEU A 12 -21.02 45.65 17.17
N ARG A 13 -21.26 46.38 16.06
CA ARG A 13 -21.39 45.81 14.72
C ARG A 13 -20.08 45.19 14.23
N LEU A 14 -18.93 45.79 14.58
CA LEU A 14 -17.61 45.25 14.25
C LEU A 14 -17.35 43.93 15.00
N ILE A 15 -17.66 43.88 16.30
CA ILE A 15 -17.51 42.66 17.12
C ILE A 15 -18.40 41.53 16.57
N LEU A 16 -19.66 41.82 16.24
CA LEU A 16 -20.56 40.86 15.62
C LEU A 16 -20.02 40.32 14.28
N LEU A 17 -19.44 41.20 13.46
CA LEU A 17 -18.87 40.80 12.18
C LEU A 17 -17.64 39.90 12.37
N LEU A 18 -16.77 40.23 13.32
CA LEU A 18 -15.61 39.38 13.66
C LEU A 18 -16.04 37.99 14.14
N VAL A 19 -17.04 37.92 15.02
CA VAL A 19 -17.59 36.63 15.49
C VAL A 19 -18.11 35.80 14.32
N CYS A 20 -18.89 36.40 13.41
CA CYS A 20 -19.37 35.72 12.22
C CYS A 20 -18.23 35.21 11.33
N VAL A 21 -17.18 36.01 11.12
CA VAL A 21 -16.01 35.60 10.32
C VAL A 21 -15.30 34.42 10.97
N THR A 22 -15.07 34.44 12.28
CA THR A 22 -14.47 33.30 13.00
C THR A 22 -15.32 32.03 12.91
N LEU A 23 -16.66 32.15 12.99
CA LEU A 23 -17.55 30.99 12.85
C LEU A 23 -17.49 30.40 11.43
N VAL A 24 -17.45 31.25 10.40
CA VAL A 24 -17.32 30.80 9.01
C VAL A 24 -15.98 30.10 8.78
N ILE A 25 -14.87 30.67 9.25
CA ILE A 25 -13.55 30.05 9.15
C ILE A 25 -13.51 28.72 9.91
N GLY A 26 -14.10 28.65 11.10
CA GLY A 26 -14.20 27.41 11.88
C GLY A 26 -15.01 26.33 11.15
N ALA A 27 -16.13 26.70 10.53
CA ALA A 27 -16.94 25.77 9.74
C ALA A 27 -16.19 25.22 8.53
N PHE A 28 -15.45 26.08 7.81
CA PHE A 28 -14.58 25.64 6.70
C PHE A 28 -13.44 24.74 7.18
N TYR A 29 -12.84 25.01 8.34
CA TYR A 29 -11.80 24.16 8.91
C TYR A 29 -12.34 22.78 9.30
N ILE A 30 -13.53 22.72 9.89
CA ILE A 30 -14.21 21.46 10.19
C ILE A 30 -14.53 20.71 8.91
N GLN A 31 -15.11 21.37 7.88
CA GLN A 31 -15.39 20.75 6.59
C GLN A 31 -14.13 20.22 5.90
N TYR A 32 -13.04 20.99 5.89
CA TYR A 32 -11.76 20.56 5.32
C TYR A 32 -11.19 19.34 6.06
N ASN A 33 -11.21 19.35 7.39
CA ASN A 33 -10.77 18.21 8.19
C ASN A 33 -11.69 17.00 8.03
N TRP A 34 -13.00 17.20 7.84
CA TRP A 34 -13.93 16.12 7.56
C TRP A 34 -13.67 15.53 6.18
N MET A 35 -13.47 16.37 5.16
CA MET A 35 -13.17 15.95 3.79
C MET A 35 -11.84 15.20 3.68
N ASN A 36 -10.80 15.66 4.39
CA ASN A 36 -9.51 14.94 4.48
C ASN A 36 -9.59 13.66 5.33
N ASN A 37 -10.54 13.55 6.25
CA ASN A 37 -10.73 12.34 7.07
C ASN A 37 -11.78 11.37 6.51
N SER A 38 -12.62 11.79 5.56
CA SER A 38 -13.51 10.91 4.81
C SER A 38 -12.69 10.08 3.81
N THR A 39 -12.09 9.01 4.33
CA THR A 39 -11.84 7.65 3.79
C THR A 39 -11.40 7.41 2.33
N GLU A 40 -11.57 8.32 1.38
CA GLU A 40 -11.21 8.12 -0.03
C GLU A 40 -9.73 8.35 -0.30
N THR A 41 -9.06 9.24 0.42
CA THR A 41 -7.65 9.57 0.18
C THR A 41 -6.70 8.60 0.88
N LYS A 42 -7.01 8.16 2.10
CA LYS A 42 -6.12 7.29 2.90
C LYS A 42 -6.00 5.85 2.36
N LYS A 43 -6.98 5.34 1.61
CA LYS A 43 -6.94 3.97 1.06
C LYS A 43 -5.97 3.81 -0.11
N ARG A 44 -5.59 4.90 -0.79
CA ARG A 44 -4.56 4.92 -1.85
C ARG A 44 -3.13 5.09 -1.32
N GLU A 45 -2.93 5.27 -0.01
CA GLU A 45 -1.60 5.40 0.58
C GLU A 45 -0.88 4.05 0.73
N GLN A 46 -1.61 2.93 0.60
CA GLN A 46 -1.03 1.60 0.68
C GLN A 46 -0.12 1.33 -0.53
N ALA A 47 1.16 1.06 -0.30
CA ALA A 47 2.03 0.52 -1.33
C ALA A 47 1.59 -0.92 -1.67
N PRO A 48 1.59 -1.32 -2.94
CA PRO A 48 1.36 -2.71 -3.32
C PRO A 48 2.48 -3.60 -2.76
N LEU A 49 2.11 -4.71 -2.13
CA LEU A 49 3.03 -5.66 -1.51
C LEU A 49 2.83 -7.05 -2.12
N LEU A 50 3.94 -7.76 -2.29
CA LEU A 50 4.04 -9.09 -2.87
C LEU A 50 5.05 -9.92 -2.07
N GLU A 51 4.67 -11.11 -1.64
CA GLU A 51 5.58 -12.10 -1.04
C GLU A 51 5.26 -13.50 -1.60
N HIS A 52 6.24 -14.39 -1.60
CA HIS A 52 6.09 -15.73 -2.16
C HIS A 52 6.87 -16.78 -1.35
N TRP A 53 6.36 -17.99 -1.30
CA TRP A 53 7.01 -19.12 -0.63
C TRP A 53 6.58 -20.45 -1.24
N LEU A 54 7.25 -21.51 -0.80
CA LEU A 54 6.88 -22.88 -1.12
C LEU A 54 6.23 -23.51 0.11
N GLU A 55 5.01 -24.01 -0.05
CA GLU A 55 4.32 -24.84 0.95
C GLU A 55 3.97 -26.16 0.30
N GLU A 56 4.44 -27.27 0.86
CA GLU A 56 4.15 -28.63 0.36
C GLU A 56 4.48 -28.84 -1.15
N GLY A 57 5.40 -28.06 -1.70
CA GLY A 57 5.81 -28.12 -3.11
C GLY A 57 5.00 -27.22 -4.05
N GLU A 58 3.95 -26.58 -3.56
CA GLU A 58 3.17 -25.59 -4.30
C GLU A 58 3.76 -24.18 -4.11
N LEU A 59 3.75 -23.38 -5.19
CA LEU A 59 4.12 -21.99 -5.11
C LEU A 59 2.94 -21.19 -4.59
N LYS A 60 3.08 -20.67 -3.37
CA LYS A 60 2.11 -19.77 -2.74
C LYS A 60 2.58 -18.33 -2.92
N VAL A 61 1.61 -17.44 -3.13
CA VAL A 61 1.84 -16.02 -3.32
C VAL A 61 0.83 -15.24 -2.54
N LEU A 62 1.31 -14.29 -1.74
CA LEU A 62 0.48 -13.36 -1.01
C LEU A 62 0.70 -11.96 -1.59
N MET A 63 -0.38 -11.32 -2.00
CA MET A 63 -0.29 -9.99 -2.61
C MET A 63 -1.45 -9.11 -2.18
N THR A 64 -1.21 -7.80 -2.21
CA THR A 64 -2.29 -6.82 -2.12
C THR A 64 -2.97 -6.64 -3.48
N GLN A 65 -4.30 -6.59 -3.51
CA GLN A 65 -5.09 -6.27 -4.68
C GLN A 65 -6.11 -5.17 -4.42
N LEU A 66 -6.37 -4.36 -5.43
CA LEU A 66 -7.40 -3.34 -5.39
C LEU A 66 -8.67 -3.85 -6.07
N LYS A 67 -9.76 -3.94 -5.31
CA LYS A 67 -11.09 -4.33 -5.81
C LYS A 67 -12.15 -3.41 -5.21
N ASP A 68 -13.01 -2.85 -6.06
CA ASP A 68 -14.10 -1.95 -5.65
C ASP A 68 -13.60 -0.77 -4.78
N ASN A 69 -12.40 -0.25 -5.11
CA ASN A 69 -11.67 0.77 -4.35
C ASN A 69 -11.28 0.38 -2.92
N GLU A 70 -11.25 -0.92 -2.62
CA GLU A 70 -10.79 -1.46 -1.35
C GLU A 70 -9.57 -2.36 -1.58
N VAL A 71 -8.61 -2.30 -0.64
CA VAL A 71 -7.41 -3.13 -0.71
C VAL A 71 -7.68 -4.43 0.03
N TYR A 72 -7.39 -5.54 -0.64
CA TYR A 72 -7.47 -6.89 -0.11
C TYR A 72 -6.07 -7.48 -0.06
N LEU A 73 -5.78 -8.22 1.00
CA LEU A 73 -4.70 -9.19 1.02
C LEU A 73 -5.24 -10.50 0.47
N VAL A 74 -4.61 -11.04 -0.58
CA VAL A 74 -5.08 -12.23 -1.28
C VAL A 74 -3.96 -13.25 -1.37
N GLU A 75 -4.26 -14.47 -0.93
CA GLU A 75 -3.39 -15.62 -1.05
C GLU A 75 -3.78 -16.42 -2.29
N TYR A 76 -2.76 -16.79 -3.06
CA TYR A 76 -2.87 -17.55 -4.28
C TYR A 76 -1.98 -18.79 -4.25
N THR A 77 -2.51 -19.88 -4.77
CA THR A 77 -1.73 -21.00 -5.28
C THR A 77 -1.48 -20.81 -6.76
N ILE A 78 -0.22 -20.92 -7.17
CA ILE A 78 0.18 -20.87 -8.56
C ILE A 78 0.43 -22.29 -9.06
N ASN A 79 -0.27 -22.67 -10.12
CA ASN A 79 0.05 -23.88 -10.86
C ASN A 79 1.41 -23.70 -11.57
N PRO A 80 2.43 -24.50 -11.25
CA PRO A 80 3.79 -24.26 -11.74
C PRO A 80 3.97 -24.50 -13.24
N SER A 81 3.08 -25.28 -13.87
CA SER A 81 3.16 -25.58 -15.30
C SER A 81 2.43 -24.56 -16.16
N THR A 82 1.31 -24.03 -15.68
CA THR A 82 0.43 -23.13 -16.44
C THR A 82 0.48 -21.68 -15.96
N TYR A 83 1.09 -21.42 -14.80
CA TYR A 83 1.08 -20.12 -14.13
C TYR A 83 -0.31 -19.57 -13.84
N GLN A 84 -1.30 -20.46 -13.77
CA GLN A 84 -2.66 -20.10 -13.39
C GLN A 84 -2.74 -19.85 -11.89
N PHE A 85 -3.42 -18.76 -11.53
CA PHE A 85 -3.66 -18.34 -10.16
C PHE A 85 -4.97 -18.92 -9.67
N MET A 86 -4.92 -19.59 -8.52
CA MET A 86 -6.08 -20.04 -7.79
C MET A 86 -6.12 -19.28 -6.47
N ALA A 87 -7.13 -18.41 -6.31
CA ALA A 87 -7.30 -17.66 -5.07
C ALA A 87 -7.78 -18.61 -3.98
N ASP A 88 -6.98 -18.79 -2.94
CA ASP A 88 -7.31 -19.67 -1.81
C ASP A 88 -8.01 -18.89 -0.72
N ASN A 89 -7.49 -17.70 -0.42
CA ASN A 89 -8.02 -16.85 0.64
C ASN A 89 -7.91 -15.37 0.33
N HIS A 90 -8.78 -14.58 0.95
CA HIS A 90 -8.70 -13.14 0.88
C HIS A 90 -9.25 -12.47 2.12
N ARG A 91 -8.65 -11.35 2.49
CA ARG A 91 -9.10 -10.49 3.57
C ARG A 91 -9.04 -9.04 3.15
N LYS A 92 -10.13 -8.31 3.42
CA LYS A 92 -10.12 -6.85 3.33
C LYS A 92 -9.16 -6.26 4.35
N LEU A 93 -8.26 -5.39 3.91
CA LEU A 93 -7.39 -4.63 4.79
C LEU A 93 -8.13 -3.39 5.28
N GLU A 94 -8.38 -3.35 6.59
CA GLU A 94 -8.98 -2.17 7.26
C GLU A 94 -7.95 -1.07 7.53
N PHE A 95 -6.67 -1.39 7.37
CA PHE A 95 -5.52 -0.53 7.65
C PHE A 95 -4.41 -0.78 6.63
N ALA A 96 -3.54 0.21 6.45
CA ALA A 96 -2.34 0.07 5.64
C ALA A 96 -1.35 -0.91 6.29
N VAL A 97 -0.78 -1.80 5.48
CA VAL A 97 0.27 -2.75 5.82
C VAL A 97 1.59 -2.21 5.28
N GLN A 98 2.64 -2.24 6.08
CA GLN A 98 3.94 -1.69 5.68
C GLN A 98 4.80 -2.75 4.99
N GLU A 99 4.78 -3.97 5.52
CA GLU A 99 5.63 -5.08 5.09
C GLU A 99 4.87 -6.40 5.24
N ILE A 100 5.19 -7.37 4.40
CA ILE A 100 4.72 -8.75 4.48
C ILE A 100 5.96 -9.63 4.59
N GLU A 101 5.97 -10.56 5.53
CA GLU A 101 7.02 -11.56 5.66
C GLU A 101 6.41 -12.95 5.88
N VAL A 102 7.11 -13.98 5.40
CA VAL A 102 6.77 -15.38 5.64
C VAL A 102 7.96 -16.09 6.27
N HIS A 103 7.74 -16.64 7.47
CA HIS A 103 8.74 -17.42 8.22
C HIS A 103 8.11 -18.76 8.62
N ASP A 104 8.81 -19.86 8.31
CA ASP A 104 8.36 -21.22 8.63
C ASP A 104 6.94 -21.56 8.16
N GLY A 105 6.48 -20.93 7.07
CA GLY A 105 5.13 -21.10 6.51
C GLY A 105 4.05 -20.24 7.17
N GLU A 106 4.40 -19.48 8.20
CA GLU A 106 3.51 -18.53 8.85
C GLU A 106 3.64 -17.16 8.20
N VAL A 107 2.49 -16.52 7.97
CA VAL A 107 2.40 -15.21 7.33
C VAL A 107 2.34 -14.14 8.41
N TYR A 108 3.17 -13.11 8.25
CA TYR A 108 3.20 -11.96 9.14
C TYR A 108 3.03 -10.68 8.34
N ILE A 109 2.25 -9.75 8.89
CA ILE A 109 2.09 -8.40 8.33
C ILE A 109 2.55 -7.36 9.34
N LYS A 110 3.26 -6.33 8.87
CA LYS A 110 3.71 -5.23 9.71
C LYS A 110 2.74 -4.06 9.66
N ARG A 111 2.35 -3.57 10.83
CA ARG A 111 1.47 -2.41 11.00
C ARG A 111 1.95 -1.60 12.20
N ASN A 112 2.24 -0.31 12.00
CA ASN A 112 2.62 0.62 13.09
C ASN A 112 3.72 0.04 14.00
N ASP A 113 4.78 -0.51 13.39
CA ASP A 113 5.90 -1.16 14.09
C ASP A 113 5.54 -2.42 14.91
N GLN A 114 4.37 -3.00 14.66
CA GLN A 114 3.96 -4.29 15.22
C GLN A 114 3.81 -5.33 14.10
N TRP A 115 4.27 -6.54 14.37
CA TRP A 115 4.05 -7.70 13.52
C TRP A 115 2.79 -8.43 13.97
N LEU A 116 1.89 -8.69 13.02
CA LEU A 116 0.66 -9.43 13.23
C LEU A 116 0.80 -10.76 12.50
N MET A 117 0.77 -11.87 13.25
CA MET A 117 0.74 -13.21 12.67
C MET A 117 -0.66 -13.50 12.16
N LEU A 118 -0.74 -14.03 10.94
CA LEU A 118 -1.99 -14.40 10.30
C LEU A 118 -2.18 -15.91 10.31
N SER A 119 -3.42 -16.34 10.54
CA SER A 119 -3.87 -17.70 10.30
C SER A 119 -3.86 -18.03 8.80
N LYS A 120 -4.04 -19.31 8.45
CA LYS A 120 -4.38 -19.73 7.08
C LYS A 120 -5.61 -19.01 6.49
N ASP A 121 -6.55 -18.59 7.35
CA ASP A 121 -7.70 -17.78 6.96
C ASP A 121 -7.44 -16.25 6.92
N LEU A 122 -6.17 -15.85 6.92
CA LEU A 122 -5.71 -14.47 6.97
C LEU A 122 -6.23 -13.64 8.17
N ARG A 123 -6.78 -14.29 9.19
CA ARG A 123 -7.20 -13.65 10.45
C ARG A 123 -6.01 -13.47 11.37
N THR A 124 -6.00 -12.38 12.13
CA THR A 124 -4.94 -12.12 13.11
C THR A 124 -5.04 -13.12 14.26
N ILE A 125 -3.95 -13.85 14.51
CA ILE A 125 -3.83 -14.80 15.62
C ILE A 125 -3.06 -14.19 16.78
N GLU A 126 -1.94 -13.52 16.47
CA GLU A 126 -1.01 -13.00 17.46
C GLU A 126 -0.50 -11.62 17.04
N GLU A 127 -0.22 -10.77 18.03
CA GLU A 127 0.43 -9.48 17.83
C GLU A 127 1.73 -9.45 18.61
N THR A 128 2.83 -9.15 17.93
CA THR A 128 4.16 -9.09 18.56
C THR A 128 4.92 -7.85 18.12
N GLN A 129 5.70 -7.28 19.03
CA GLN A 129 6.67 -6.22 18.71
C GLN A 129 8.04 -6.80 18.35
N ARG A 130 8.18 -8.12 18.28
CA ARG A 130 9.45 -8.78 18.02
C ARG A 130 9.97 -8.38 16.64
N GLU A 131 11.20 -7.88 16.57
CA GLU A 131 11.91 -7.80 15.30
C GLU A 131 12.04 -9.22 14.74
N MET A 132 11.42 -9.45 13.59
CA MET A 132 11.61 -10.69 12.85
C MET A 132 13.07 -10.72 12.39
N ALA A 133 13.71 -11.88 12.56
CA ALA A 133 15.07 -12.06 12.09
C ALA A 133 15.05 -11.75 10.59
N LYS A 134 15.77 -10.69 10.18
CA LYS A 134 15.91 -10.34 8.77
C LYS A 134 16.29 -11.63 8.06
N LYS A 135 15.40 -12.10 7.18
CA LYS A 135 15.73 -13.16 6.23
C LYS A 135 17.05 -12.75 5.61
N ASP A 136 17.97 -13.69 5.42
CA ASP A 136 19.26 -13.47 4.78
C ASP A 136 18.98 -13.11 3.31
N GLN A 137 18.45 -11.90 3.10
CA GLN A 137 18.15 -11.28 1.83
C GLN A 137 19.53 -11.00 1.28
N ARG A 138 20.05 -11.93 0.48
CA ARG A 138 20.94 -11.58 -0.62
C ARG A 138 20.34 -10.33 -1.25
N VAL A 139 20.90 -9.16 -0.94
CA VAL A 139 20.18 -7.88 -1.05
C VAL A 139 19.70 -7.74 -2.49
N ALA A 140 18.42 -8.01 -2.70
CA ALA A 140 17.78 -7.87 -3.98
C ALA A 140 17.44 -6.39 -4.08
N GLY A 141 18.25 -5.67 -4.86
CA GLY A 141 18.05 -4.26 -5.13
C GLY A 141 17.10 -4.12 -6.30
N PHE A 142 16.07 -3.28 -6.12
CA PHE A 142 15.14 -2.94 -7.18
C PHE A 142 15.25 -1.44 -7.47
N SER A 143 15.45 -1.08 -8.74
CA SER A 143 15.53 0.31 -9.17
C SER A 143 14.69 0.53 -10.44
N VAL A 144 13.97 1.66 -10.47
CA VAL A 144 13.14 2.07 -11.59
C VAL A 144 13.57 3.46 -12.03
N GLU A 145 13.86 3.59 -13.33
CA GLU A 145 14.15 4.85 -13.99
C GLU A 145 13.07 5.13 -15.04
N VAL A 146 12.64 6.39 -15.16
CA VAL A 146 11.64 6.79 -16.16
C VAL A 146 12.36 7.22 -17.44
N ILE A 147 12.13 6.50 -18.53
CA ILE A 147 12.64 6.87 -19.86
C ILE A 147 11.49 7.49 -20.65
N GLY A 148 11.62 8.76 -21.02
CA GLY A 148 10.57 9.48 -21.76
C GLY A 148 9.33 9.78 -20.90
N LYS A 149 8.14 9.83 -21.52
CA LYS A 149 6.89 10.23 -20.83
C LYS A 149 6.06 9.06 -20.28
N LYS A 150 6.31 7.82 -20.72
CA LYS A 150 5.44 6.66 -20.45
C LYS A 150 6.15 5.32 -20.28
N GLU A 151 7.47 5.28 -20.43
CA GLU A 151 8.22 4.02 -20.35
C GLU A 151 9.03 3.99 -19.06
N TYR A 152 8.98 2.87 -18.36
CA TYR A 152 9.67 2.64 -17.11
C TYR A 152 10.75 1.58 -17.34
N HIS A 153 11.99 2.03 -17.40
CA HIS A 153 13.13 1.14 -17.49
C HIS A 153 13.47 0.63 -16.09
N THR A 154 13.43 -0.68 -15.94
CA THR A 154 13.51 -1.32 -14.64
C THR A 154 14.72 -2.23 -14.61
N ARG A 155 15.53 -2.12 -13.55
CA ARG A 155 16.69 -2.99 -13.32
C ARG A 155 16.51 -3.77 -12.03
N PHE A 156 16.58 -5.09 -12.15
CA PHE A 156 16.60 -6.00 -11.02
C PHE A 156 18.03 -6.43 -10.72
N MET A 157 18.50 -6.10 -9.52
CA MET A 157 19.85 -6.35 -9.06
C MET A 157 19.83 -7.40 -7.95
N MET A 158 20.75 -8.36 -7.98
CA MET A 158 20.93 -9.31 -6.89
C MET A 158 22.41 -9.36 -6.53
N ASN A 159 22.74 -9.02 -5.28
CA ASN A 159 24.14 -8.88 -4.82
C ASN A 159 24.95 -7.95 -5.75
N ASP A 160 24.41 -6.77 -6.03
CA ASP A 160 25.00 -5.74 -6.90
C ASP A 160 25.27 -6.17 -8.36
N LYS A 161 24.75 -7.32 -8.79
CA LYS A 161 24.80 -7.77 -10.19
C LYS A 161 23.46 -7.55 -10.86
N LEU A 162 23.49 -7.00 -12.07
CA LEU A 162 22.31 -6.92 -12.94
C LEU A 162 21.89 -8.34 -13.30
N VAL A 163 20.73 -8.73 -12.82
CA VAL A 163 20.12 -10.03 -13.13
C VAL A 163 19.27 -9.91 -14.38
N TRP A 164 18.53 -8.81 -14.48
CA TRP A 164 17.53 -8.60 -15.50
C TRP A 164 17.20 -7.12 -15.64
N GLU A 165 16.91 -6.68 -16.87
CA GLU A 165 16.37 -5.36 -17.18
C GLU A 165 15.29 -5.45 -18.26
N ASP A 166 14.27 -4.60 -18.16
CA ASP A 166 13.19 -4.52 -19.13
C ASP A 166 12.49 -3.16 -19.08
N VAL A 167 11.65 -2.90 -20.07
CA VAL A 167 10.87 -1.68 -20.24
C VAL A 167 9.39 -1.99 -20.09
N PHE A 168 8.74 -1.24 -19.20
CA PHE A 168 7.32 -1.38 -18.93
C PHE A 168 6.53 -0.14 -19.30
N GLU A 169 5.28 -0.34 -19.74
CA GLU A 169 4.31 0.75 -19.91
C GLU A 169 3.72 1.23 -18.57
N GLN A 170 3.82 0.41 -17.53
CA GLN A 170 3.30 0.67 -16.19
C GLN A 170 4.43 0.58 -15.17
N ARG A 171 4.41 1.43 -14.14
CA ARG A 171 5.47 1.46 -13.13
C ARG A 171 5.42 0.23 -12.24
N PRO A 172 6.45 -0.63 -12.24
CA PRO A 172 6.50 -1.75 -11.31
C PRO A 172 6.74 -1.22 -9.89
N ALA A 173 6.01 -1.76 -8.93
CA ALA A 173 6.15 -1.46 -7.50
C ALA A 173 7.08 -2.49 -6.82
N GLN A 174 6.94 -3.77 -7.18
CA GLN A 174 7.75 -4.86 -6.63
C GLN A 174 7.97 -5.94 -7.67
N ILE A 175 9.16 -6.55 -7.66
CA ILE A 175 9.52 -7.68 -8.52
C ILE A 175 10.16 -8.76 -7.65
N VAL A 176 9.70 -10.00 -7.80
CA VAL A 176 10.25 -11.16 -7.10
C VAL A 176 10.50 -12.31 -8.07
N PRO A 177 11.65 -13.02 -7.95
CA PRO A 177 11.93 -14.18 -8.79
C PRO A 177 11.04 -15.37 -8.40
N VAL A 178 10.62 -16.16 -9.39
CA VAL A 178 9.91 -17.42 -9.14
C VAL A 178 10.92 -18.53 -8.85
N ILE A 179 11.00 -18.95 -7.59
CA ILE A 179 12.02 -19.90 -7.10
C ILE A 179 12.08 -21.20 -7.92
N GLN A 180 10.95 -21.68 -8.41
CA GLN A 180 10.84 -22.97 -9.11
C GLN A 180 11.29 -22.92 -10.58
N LYS A 181 11.34 -21.75 -11.22
CA LYS A 181 11.71 -21.61 -12.64
C LYS A 181 12.67 -20.42 -12.84
N PRO A 182 13.96 -20.69 -13.07
CA PRO A 182 14.93 -19.66 -13.41
C PRO A 182 14.46 -18.81 -14.61
N GLY A 183 14.72 -17.50 -14.58
CA GLY A 183 14.30 -16.56 -15.64
C GLY A 183 12.80 -16.23 -15.63
N THR A 184 12.07 -16.58 -14.57
CA THR A 184 10.66 -16.20 -14.40
C THR A 184 10.51 -15.27 -13.21
N TYR A 185 9.76 -14.18 -13.40
CA TYR A 185 9.58 -13.12 -12.40
C TYR A 185 8.11 -12.79 -12.24
N MET A 186 7.73 -12.49 -11.00
CA MET A 186 6.43 -11.95 -10.64
C MET A 186 6.57 -10.45 -10.45
N VAL A 187 5.73 -9.69 -11.15
CA VAL A 187 5.76 -8.23 -11.17
C VAL A 187 4.44 -7.71 -10.64
N LEU A 188 4.49 -6.93 -9.56
CA LEU A 188 3.36 -6.18 -9.03
C LEU A 188 3.54 -4.70 -9.36
N TYR A 189 2.55 -4.09 -10.00
CA TYR A 189 2.57 -2.69 -10.43
C TYR A 189 1.97 -1.76 -9.37
N GLU A 190 2.31 -0.46 -9.44
CA GLU A 190 1.77 0.58 -8.53
C GLU A 190 0.23 0.67 -8.53
N ASN A 191 -0.42 0.21 -9.59
CA ASN A 191 -1.88 0.18 -9.72
C ASN A 191 -2.51 -1.14 -9.23
N PHE A 192 -1.76 -1.98 -8.50
CA PHE A 192 -2.20 -3.29 -8.00
C PHE A 192 -2.50 -4.33 -9.09
N LYS A 193 -2.12 -4.07 -10.35
CA LYS A 193 -2.06 -5.11 -11.36
C LYS A 193 -0.83 -5.98 -11.17
N PHE A 194 -0.92 -7.20 -11.66
CA PHE A 194 0.12 -8.20 -11.49
C PHE A 194 0.32 -8.97 -12.80
N GLU A 195 1.57 -9.31 -13.12
CA GLU A 195 1.96 -10.09 -14.29
C GLU A 195 3.11 -11.06 -13.98
N ILE A 196 3.20 -12.16 -14.75
CA ILE A 196 4.37 -13.05 -14.77
C ILE A 196 5.13 -12.80 -16.06
N LEU A 197 6.43 -12.55 -15.91
CA LEU A 197 7.36 -12.41 -17.02
C LEU A 197 8.27 -13.64 -17.10
N GLN A 198 8.52 -14.08 -18.34
CA GLN A 198 9.49 -15.12 -18.66
C GLN A 198 10.52 -14.53 -19.62
N THR A 199 11.79 -14.70 -19.28
CA THR A 199 12.95 -14.08 -19.96
C THR A 199 13.87 -15.14 -20.52
#